data_AF-A0A7Y3L4A5-F1
#
_entry.id   AF-A0A7Y3L4A5-F1
#
_cell.length_a   1.000
_cell.length_b   1.000
_cell.length_c   1.000
_cell.angle_alpha   90.00
_cell.angle_beta   90.00
_cell.angle_gamma   90.00
#
_symmetry.space_group_name_H-M   'P 1'
#
loop_
_entity.id
_entity.type
_entity.pdbx_description
1 polymer ?
#
loop_
_entity_poly.entity_id
_entity_poly.type
_entity_poly.pdbx_seq_one_letter_code
_entity_poly.pdbx_strand_id
1 'polypeptide(L)'
;MTASTLALLLTLLPAGPARAADAPSGPAYDANAAPLDALSHDLLSTGGYELRSDGKVWDDVADAPVSRDAMPDLLTRLAGARRLKALIQLDQIFNRYDSERHLSDDDRQAVRALVRDAWPVFGFSTRRDYRSYFTPQELEVLDKIPPYAAPSLGDMIDPSVSITAD
;
A
#
# COMPACT_ATOMS: atom_id res chain seq x y z
N MET A 1 -9.80 31.52 57.71
CA MET A 1 -10.67 30.68 56.85
C MET A 1 -9.75 29.89 55.94
N THR A 2 -9.74 28.58 56.16
CA THR A 2 -8.87 27.58 55.55
C THR A 2 -9.44 27.06 54.24
N ALA A 3 -8.52 26.56 53.41
CA ALA A 3 -8.69 25.58 52.32
C ALA A 3 -9.29 26.08 51.00
N SER A 4 -8.47 26.02 49.95
CA SER A 4 -8.69 25.03 48.88
C SER A 4 -7.45 24.93 48.00
N THR A 5 -6.59 23.97 48.37
CA THR A 5 -5.65 23.26 47.50
C THR A 5 -6.45 22.46 46.47
N LEU A 6 -6.19 22.65 45.18
CA LEU A 6 -6.78 21.82 44.13
C LEU A 6 -5.69 21.33 43.16
N ALA A 7 -5.45 20.02 43.25
CA ALA A 7 -4.98 19.06 42.23
C ALA A 7 -3.81 19.50 41.34
N LEU A 8 -2.56 19.02 41.44
CA LEU A 8 -2.07 17.62 41.46
C LEU A 8 -2.93 16.62 40.68
N LEU A 9 -2.50 16.30 39.46
CA LEU A 9 -2.47 14.99 38.77
C LEU A 9 -2.70 15.17 37.26
N LEU A 10 -1.61 15.29 36.50
CA LEU A 10 -1.61 15.04 35.06
C LEU A 10 -0.26 14.47 34.60
N THR A 11 0.28 13.57 35.42
CA THR A 11 1.47 12.77 35.11
C THR A 11 1.10 11.31 35.29
N LEU A 12 0.55 10.70 34.24
CA LEU A 12 0.73 9.28 33.88
C LEU A 12 -0.18 8.97 32.67
N LEU A 13 0.25 9.36 31.48
CA LEU A 13 -0.14 8.59 30.30
C LEU A 13 0.84 7.40 30.25
N PRO A 14 0.38 6.14 30.30
CA PRO A 14 1.25 5.02 29.99
C PRO A 14 1.63 5.17 28.51
N ALA A 15 2.91 5.46 28.27
CA ALA A 15 3.52 5.20 26.99
C ALA A 15 3.19 3.76 26.63
N GLY A 16 2.40 3.57 25.57
CA GLY A 16 2.11 2.25 25.04
C GLY A 16 3.42 1.51 24.79
N PRO A 17 3.43 0.17 24.86
CA PRO A 17 4.66 -0.59 24.64
C PRO A 17 5.23 -0.19 23.29
N ALA A 18 6.40 0.45 23.31
CA ALA A 18 7.24 0.56 22.14
C ALA A 18 7.48 -0.88 21.68
N ARG A 19 6.87 -1.26 20.55
CA ARG A 19 7.27 -2.47 19.84
C ARG A 19 8.76 -2.31 19.57
N ALA A 20 9.58 -3.05 20.33
CA ALA A 20 10.93 -3.32 19.93
C ALA A 20 10.82 -3.92 18.53
N ALA A 21 11.24 -3.15 17.52
CA ALA A 21 11.37 -3.67 16.17
C ALA A 21 12.39 -4.80 16.29
N ASP A 22 11.93 -6.04 16.07
CA ASP A 22 12.83 -7.16 15.82
C ASP A 22 13.78 -6.69 14.71
N ALA A 23 15.07 -6.59 15.04
CA ALA A 23 16.07 -6.29 14.04
C ALA A 23 15.94 -7.35 12.93
N PRO A 24 15.83 -6.94 11.65
CA PRO A 24 15.63 -7.87 10.55
C PRO A 24 16.78 -8.89 10.56
N SER A 25 16.47 -10.14 10.91
CA SER A 25 17.46 -11.21 11.10
C SER A 25 17.92 -11.84 9.77
N GLY A 26 17.71 -11.14 8.65
CA GLY A 26 17.96 -11.62 7.30
C GLY A 26 18.67 -10.57 6.44
N PRO A 27 19.23 -10.97 5.28
CA PRO A 27 19.86 -10.03 4.36
C PRO A 27 18.87 -8.95 3.91
N ALA A 28 19.35 -7.72 3.79
CA ALA A 28 18.56 -6.62 3.24
C ALA A 28 18.11 -6.94 1.80
N TYR A 29 16.92 -6.48 1.44
CA TYR A 29 16.49 -6.51 0.04
C TYR A 29 17.39 -5.60 -0.82
N ASP A 30 17.73 -6.05 -2.01
CA ASP A 30 18.59 -5.33 -2.95
C ASP A 30 17.90 -5.26 -4.32
N ALA A 31 17.43 -4.07 -4.66
CA ALA A 31 16.73 -3.78 -5.90
C ALA A 31 17.65 -3.81 -7.14
N ASN A 32 18.98 -3.77 -6.97
CA ASN A 32 19.90 -3.96 -8.08
C ASN A 32 19.95 -5.43 -8.51
N ALA A 33 19.80 -6.35 -7.54
CA ALA A 33 19.79 -7.79 -7.80
C ALA A 33 18.40 -8.29 -8.22
N ALA A 34 17.34 -7.75 -7.61
CA ALA A 34 15.95 -8.06 -7.94
C ALA A 34 15.18 -6.75 -8.17
N PRO A 35 15.04 -6.28 -9.42
CA PRO A 35 14.37 -5.00 -9.70
C PRO A 35 12.90 -4.99 -9.25
N LEU A 36 12.48 -3.86 -8.68
CA LEU A 36 11.08 -3.60 -8.36
C LEU A 36 10.31 -3.18 -9.61
N ASP A 37 9.09 -3.69 -9.75
CA ASP A 37 8.17 -3.19 -10.76
C ASP A 37 7.60 -1.81 -10.37
N ALA A 38 6.96 -1.13 -11.32
CA ALA A 38 6.46 0.23 -11.11
C ALA A 38 5.43 0.30 -9.96
N LEU A 39 4.59 -0.72 -9.80
CA LEU A 39 3.60 -0.75 -8.73
C LEU A 39 4.25 -0.95 -7.35
N SER A 40 5.21 -1.86 -7.22
CA SER A 40 5.91 -2.06 -5.95
C SER A 40 6.66 -0.81 -5.52
N HIS A 41 7.31 -0.11 -6.46
CA HIS A 41 7.98 1.16 -6.18
C HIS A 41 6.99 2.23 -5.69
N ASP A 42 5.83 2.35 -6.34
CA ASP A 42 4.77 3.29 -5.95
C ASP A 42 4.19 2.96 -4.56
N LEU A 43 3.97 1.67 -4.26
CA LEU A 43 3.50 1.21 -2.96
C LEU A 43 4.50 1.53 -1.83
N LEU A 44 5.80 1.28 -2.06
CA LEU A 44 6.86 1.55 -1.11
C LEU A 44 7.00 3.05 -0.83
N SER A 45 7.12 3.86 -1.88
CA SER A 45 7.28 5.32 -1.75
C SER A 45 6.08 5.98 -1.06
N THR A 46 4.85 5.57 -1.40
CA THR A 46 3.64 6.06 -0.72
C THR A 46 3.51 5.52 0.71
N GLY A 47 4.15 4.39 0.99
CA GLY A 47 4.14 3.69 2.28
C GLY A 47 5.16 4.19 3.30
N GLY A 48 6.00 5.17 2.96
CA GLY A 48 7.08 5.65 3.83
C GLY A 48 8.33 4.77 3.77
N TYR A 49 8.60 4.19 2.60
CA TYR A 49 9.82 3.45 2.33
C TYR A 49 10.61 4.12 1.20
N GLU A 50 11.92 4.21 1.38
CA GLU A 50 12.83 4.85 0.43
C GLU A 50 13.73 3.80 -0.24
N LEU A 51 13.79 3.83 -1.58
CA LEU A 51 14.83 3.12 -2.32
C LEU A 51 16.08 4.02 -2.37
N ARG A 52 17.12 3.64 -1.64
CA ARG A 52 18.38 4.41 -1.56
C ARG A 52 19.32 4.06 -2.72
N SER A 53 20.36 4.90 -2.89
CA SER A 53 21.35 4.77 -3.96
C SER A 53 22.17 3.48 -3.91
N ASP A 54 22.22 2.80 -2.76
CA ASP A 54 22.87 1.49 -2.61
C ASP A 54 21.97 0.32 -3.06
N GLY A 55 20.78 0.61 -3.60
CA GLY A 55 19.80 -0.38 -4.04
C GLY A 55 18.93 -0.95 -2.93
N LYS A 56 19.15 -0.56 -1.67
CA LYS A 56 18.37 -1.08 -0.54
C LYS A 56 17.12 -0.27 -0.32
N VAL A 57 16.07 -0.97 0.09
CA VAL A 57 14.82 -0.35 0.54
C VAL A 57 14.90 -0.13 2.05
N TRP A 58 14.66 1.10 2.48
CA TRP A 58 14.70 1.52 3.89
C TRP A 58 13.31 1.88 4.37
N ASP A 59 13.01 1.54 5.62
CA ASP A 59 11.85 2.05 6.34
C ASP A 59 12.21 3.42 6.95
N ASP A 60 11.50 4.48 6.55
CA ASP A 60 11.80 5.85 6.98
C ASP A 60 11.55 6.06 8.48
N VAL A 61 10.65 5.27 9.09
CA VAL A 61 10.27 5.39 10.49
C VAL A 61 11.21 4.60 11.38
N ALA A 62 11.53 3.37 10.98
CA ALA A 62 12.44 2.51 11.74
C ALA A 62 13.92 2.83 11.49
N ASP A 63 14.23 3.63 10.46
CA ASP A 63 15.57 3.88 9.92
C ASP A 63 16.39 2.59 9.80
N ALA A 64 15.76 1.59 9.18
CA ALA A 64 16.32 0.26 9.02
C ALA A 64 16.07 -0.28 7.62
N PRO A 65 17.01 -1.05 7.05
CA PRO A 65 16.80 -1.71 5.78
C PRO A 65 15.74 -2.81 5.91
N VAL A 66 14.84 -2.89 4.95
CA VAL A 66 13.84 -3.96 4.87
C VAL A 66 14.55 -5.26 4.49
N SER A 67 14.29 -6.34 5.24
CA SER A 67 14.85 -7.65 4.89
C SER A 67 14.22 -8.20 3.61
N ARG A 68 15.00 -8.99 2.87
CA ARG A 68 14.53 -9.70 1.69
C ARG A 68 13.29 -10.55 1.99
N ASP A 69 13.32 -11.28 3.10
CA ASP A 69 12.24 -12.20 3.48
C ASP A 69 10.96 -11.46 3.89
N ALA A 70 11.06 -10.23 4.39
CA ALA A 70 9.90 -9.42 4.77
C ALA A 70 9.27 -8.66 3.58
N MET A 71 9.97 -8.55 2.45
CA MET A 71 9.51 -7.74 1.32
C MET A 71 8.19 -8.23 0.69
N PRO A 72 7.97 -9.55 0.44
CA PRO A 72 6.67 -10.06 -0.04
C PRO A 72 5.49 -9.64 0.85
N ASP A 73 5.64 -9.82 2.16
CA ASP A 73 4.60 -9.52 3.15
C ASP A 73 4.38 -8.01 3.27
N LEU A 74 5.46 -7.23 3.18
CA LEU A 74 5.39 -5.77 3.17
C LEU A 74 4.57 -5.26 1.98
N LEU A 75 4.92 -5.67 0.76
CA LEU A 75 4.22 -5.24 -0.45
C LEU A 75 2.75 -5.67 -0.43
N THR A 76 2.46 -6.89 0.04
CA THR A 76 1.09 -7.37 0.24
C THR A 76 0.30 -6.47 1.19
N ARG A 77 0.90 -6.09 2.32
CA ARG A 77 0.27 -5.22 3.31
C ARG A 77 0.02 -3.82 2.75
N LEU A 78 0.98 -3.26 2.02
CA LEU A 78 0.85 -1.93 1.39
C LEU A 78 -0.23 -1.91 0.31
N ALA A 79 -0.27 -2.93 -0.56
CA ALA A 79 -1.32 -3.09 -1.56
C ALA A 79 -2.71 -3.22 -0.91
N GLY A 80 -2.81 -4.02 0.16
CA GLY A 80 -4.03 -4.17 0.96
C GLY A 80 -4.48 -2.86 1.60
N ALA A 81 -3.55 -2.09 2.18
CA ALA A 81 -3.84 -0.79 2.78
C ALA A 81 -4.33 0.23 1.74
N ARG A 82 -3.70 0.30 0.55
CA ARG A 82 -4.15 1.18 -0.54
C ARG A 82 -5.55 0.79 -1.01
N ARG A 83 -5.80 -0.50 -1.23
CA ARG A 83 -7.11 -1.02 -1.61
C ARG A 83 -8.17 -0.63 -0.58
N LEU A 84 -7.90 -0.86 0.70
CA LEU A 84 -8.84 -0.52 1.78
C LEU A 84 -9.12 0.98 1.84
N LYS A 85 -8.07 1.81 1.75
CA LYS A 85 -8.19 3.27 1.72
C LYS A 85 -9.11 3.72 0.58
N ALA A 86 -8.90 3.20 -0.63
CA ALA A 86 -9.72 3.53 -1.80
C ALA A 86 -11.18 3.12 -1.60
N LEU A 87 -11.43 1.91 -1.08
CA LEU A 87 -12.80 1.43 -0.78
C LEU A 87 -13.51 2.30 0.25
N ILE A 88 -12.82 2.74 1.30
CA ILE A 88 -13.38 3.67 2.30
C ILE A 88 -13.69 5.03 1.67
N GLN A 89 -12.82 5.56 0.82
CA GLN A 89 -13.06 6.83 0.13
C GLN A 89 -14.24 6.73 -0.85
N LEU A 90 -14.41 5.60 -1.53
CA LEU A 90 -15.54 5.34 -2.40
C LEU A 90 -16.85 5.23 -1.59
N ASP A 91 -16.83 4.49 -0.48
CA ASP A 91 -17.97 4.38 0.45
C ASP A 91 -18.39 5.76 0.99
N GLN A 92 -17.43 6.61 1.34
CA GLN A 92 -17.72 8.00 1.77
C GLN A 92 -18.37 8.86 0.69
N ILE A 93 -18.09 8.61 -0.60
CA ILE A 93 -18.75 9.31 -1.70
C ILE A 93 -20.18 8.78 -1.85
N PHE A 94 -20.36 7.46 -1.88
CA PHE A 94 -21.67 6.84 -2.07
C PHE A 94 -22.63 7.13 -0.91
N ASN A 95 -22.14 7.16 0.33
CA ASN A 95 -22.96 7.44 1.51
C ASN A 95 -23.48 8.90 1.60
N ARG A 96 -23.05 9.79 0.71
CA ARG A 96 -23.66 11.14 0.58
C ARG A 96 -25.00 11.12 -0.15
N TYR A 97 -25.34 10.01 -0.79
CA TYR A 97 -26.47 9.88 -1.69
C TYR A 97 -27.34 8.69 -1.33
N ASP A 98 -28.67 8.86 -1.36
CA ASP A 98 -29.62 7.75 -1.15
C ASP A 98 -29.60 6.72 -2.30
N SER A 99 -28.98 7.04 -3.44
CA SER A 99 -28.81 6.15 -4.58
C SER A 99 -27.66 6.60 -5.49
N GLU A 100 -26.92 5.63 -6.06
CA GLU A 100 -25.88 5.86 -7.07
C GLU A 100 -26.35 6.67 -8.29
N ARG A 101 -27.66 6.69 -8.59
CA ARG A 101 -28.20 7.48 -9.70
C ARG A 101 -28.09 9.00 -9.51
N HIS A 102 -27.81 9.47 -8.29
CA HIS A 102 -27.78 10.89 -7.95
C HIS A 102 -26.37 11.46 -7.76
N LEU A 103 -25.29 10.72 -8.08
CA LEU A 103 -23.95 11.31 -8.01
C LEU A 103 -23.85 12.53 -8.91
N SER A 104 -23.35 13.63 -8.32
CA SER A 104 -22.93 14.83 -9.04
C SER A 104 -21.82 14.50 -10.05
N ASP A 105 -21.63 15.36 -11.06
CA ASP A 105 -20.53 15.18 -12.02
C ASP A 105 -19.15 15.24 -11.33
N ASP A 106 -19.02 16.09 -10.30
CA ASP A 106 -17.81 16.21 -9.48
C ASP A 106 -17.52 14.90 -8.72
N ASP A 107 -18.52 14.29 -8.11
CA ASP A 107 -18.34 13.01 -7.40
C ASP A 107 -18.10 11.85 -8.37
N ARG A 108 -18.72 11.85 -9.55
CA ARG A 108 -18.38 10.88 -10.61
C ARG A 108 -16.93 10.99 -11.03
N GLN A 109 -16.42 12.21 -11.17
CA GLN A 109 -15.01 12.45 -11.47
C GLN A 109 -14.10 12.00 -10.32
N ALA A 110 -14.50 12.23 -9.07
CA ALA A 110 -13.78 11.75 -7.89
C ALA A 110 -13.73 10.21 -7.85
N VAL A 111 -14.86 9.52 -8.09
CA VAL A 111 -14.92 8.06 -8.20
C VAL A 111 -13.98 7.57 -9.29
N ARG A 112 -14.04 8.14 -10.50
CA ARG A 112 -13.18 7.76 -11.63
C ARG A 112 -11.70 7.95 -11.30
N ALA A 113 -11.34 9.04 -10.63
CA ALA A 113 -9.97 9.30 -10.21
C ALA A 113 -9.48 8.29 -9.15
N LEU A 114 -10.28 8.03 -8.11
CA LEU A 114 -9.97 7.06 -7.06
C LEU A 114 -9.83 5.65 -7.62
N VAL A 115 -10.77 5.22 -8.46
CA VAL A 115 -10.76 3.89 -9.06
C VAL A 115 -9.58 3.73 -10.01
N ARG A 116 -9.21 4.77 -10.78
CA ARG A 116 -8.03 4.74 -11.64
C ARG A 116 -6.75 4.54 -10.83
N ASP A 117 -6.59 5.32 -9.76
CA ASP A 117 -5.42 5.23 -8.89
C ASP A 117 -5.31 3.84 -8.23
N ALA A 118 -6.41 3.31 -7.72
CA ALA A 118 -6.45 2.01 -7.06
C ALA A 118 -6.62 0.81 -8.02
N TRP A 119 -6.73 1.05 -9.33
CA TRP A 119 -6.97 0.01 -10.33
C TRP A 119 -5.98 -1.16 -10.22
N PRO A 120 -4.66 -0.94 -10.07
CA PRO A 120 -3.69 -2.04 -10.00
C PRO A 120 -3.94 -2.97 -8.80
N VAL A 121 -4.39 -2.44 -7.67
CA VAL A 121 -4.62 -3.21 -6.43
C VAL A 121 -6.05 -3.78 -6.31
N PHE A 122 -6.96 -3.42 -7.21
CA PHE A 122 -8.29 -4.00 -7.27
C PHE A 122 -8.29 -5.36 -7.97
N GLY A 123 -8.96 -6.33 -7.34
CA GLY A 123 -9.22 -7.64 -7.95
C GLY A 123 -10.27 -7.57 -9.05
N PHE A 124 -10.41 -8.66 -9.81
CA PHE A 124 -11.31 -8.74 -10.97
C PHE A 124 -12.76 -8.32 -10.70
N SER A 125 -13.34 -8.79 -9.59
CA SER A 125 -14.73 -8.44 -9.23
C SER A 125 -14.89 -6.94 -8.99
N THR A 126 -14.00 -6.34 -8.19
CA THR A 126 -14.04 -4.90 -7.90
C THR A 126 -13.83 -4.06 -9.16
N ARG A 127 -12.90 -4.46 -10.04
CA ARG A 127 -12.71 -3.78 -11.33
C ARG A 127 -13.98 -3.83 -12.18
N ARG A 128 -14.65 -4.98 -12.25
CA ARG A 128 -15.92 -5.15 -12.99
C ARG A 128 -16.99 -4.18 -12.51
N ASP A 129 -17.12 -4.01 -11.19
CA ASP A 129 -18.15 -3.18 -10.58
C ASP A 129 -17.99 -1.69 -10.93
N TYR A 130 -16.76 -1.22 -11.17
CA TYR A 130 -16.48 0.18 -11.51
C TYR A 130 -16.23 0.46 -12.99
N ARG A 131 -16.34 -0.52 -13.90
CA ARG A 131 -16.10 -0.30 -15.35
C ARG A 131 -17.01 0.76 -15.95
N SER A 132 -18.23 0.90 -15.44
CA SER A 132 -19.23 1.86 -15.93
C SER A 132 -18.83 3.32 -15.80
N TYR A 133 -17.81 3.64 -14.98
CA TYR A 133 -17.29 4.99 -14.78
C TYR A 133 -16.24 5.42 -15.83
N PHE A 134 -15.83 4.52 -16.72
CA PHE A 134 -14.76 4.75 -17.69
C PHE A 134 -15.28 4.64 -19.11
N THR A 135 -14.64 5.37 -20.03
CA THR A 135 -14.92 5.17 -21.46
C THR A 135 -14.24 3.90 -21.97
N PRO A 136 -14.68 3.33 -23.12
CA PRO A 136 -14.03 2.16 -23.71
C PRO A 136 -12.52 2.35 -23.94
N GLN A 137 -12.09 3.54 -24.40
CA GLN A 137 -10.67 3.84 -24.64
C GLN A 137 -9.85 3.82 -23.34
N GLU A 138 -10.45 4.23 -22.23
CA GLU A 138 -9.77 4.19 -20.93
C GLU A 138 -9.67 2.78 -20.40
N LEU A 139 -10.72 1.98 -20.60
CA LEU A 139 -10.70 0.56 -20.23
C LEU A 139 -9.64 -0.22 -21.02
N GLU A 140 -9.40 0.10 -22.30
CA GLU A 140 -8.31 -0.50 -23.07
C GLU A 140 -6.92 -0.24 -22.45
N VAL A 141 -6.72 0.92 -21.83
CA VAL A 141 -5.47 1.24 -21.13
C VAL A 141 -5.43 0.54 -19.77
N LEU A 142 -6.53 0.60 -19.02
CA LEU A 142 -6.64 0.04 -17.68
C LEU A 142 -6.58 -1.50 -17.67
N ASP A 143 -7.10 -2.17 -18.70
CA ASP A 143 -7.08 -3.63 -18.81
C ASP A 143 -5.69 -4.18 -19.14
N LYS A 144 -4.75 -3.34 -19.60
CA LYS A 144 -3.33 -3.70 -19.75
C LYS A 144 -2.61 -3.79 -18.41
N ILE A 145 -3.18 -3.23 -17.35
CA ILE A 145 -2.61 -3.29 -16.00
C ILE A 145 -3.12 -4.57 -15.34
N PRO A 146 -2.27 -5.59 -15.09
CA PRO A 146 -2.72 -6.79 -14.40
C PRO A 146 -3.19 -6.47 -12.96
N PRO A 147 -4.09 -7.26 -12.37
CA PRO A 147 -4.35 -7.20 -10.94
C PRO A 147 -3.08 -7.54 -10.17
N TYR A 148 -2.84 -6.80 -9.09
CA TYR A 148 -1.73 -7.08 -8.20
C TYR A 148 -1.81 -8.51 -7.69
N ALA A 149 -0.81 -9.29 -8.06
CA ALA A 149 -0.48 -10.56 -7.43
C ALA A 149 0.74 -10.29 -6.56
N ALA A 150 0.63 -10.59 -5.26
CA ALA A 150 1.76 -10.44 -4.36
C ALA A 150 2.96 -11.26 -4.90
N PRO A 151 4.15 -10.66 -5.01
CA PRO A 151 5.33 -11.42 -5.40
C PRO A 151 5.58 -12.45 -4.31
N SER A 152 5.79 -13.70 -4.71
CA SER A 152 6.22 -14.73 -3.77
C SER A 152 7.71 -14.60 -3.48
N LEU A 153 8.17 -15.14 -2.35
CA LEU A 153 9.61 -15.15 -2.04
C LEU A 153 10.43 -15.81 -3.18
N GLY A 154 9.87 -16.81 -3.88
CA GLY A 154 10.50 -17.45 -5.02
C GLY A 154 10.71 -16.51 -6.22
N ASP A 155 9.75 -15.62 -6.49
CA ASP A 155 9.85 -14.64 -7.57
C ASP A 155 10.91 -13.56 -7.30
N MET A 156 11.28 -13.38 -6.04
CA MET A 156 12.23 -12.35 -5.59
C MET A 156 13.67 -12.88 -5.44
N ILE A 157 13.91 -14.17 -5.70
CA ILE A 157 15.21 -14.83 -5.54
C ILE A 157 15.88 -15.19 -6.88
N ASP A 158 15.17 -15.25 -8.01
CA ASP A 158 15.71 -15.83 -9.25
C ASP A 158 15.92 -14.81 -10.39
N PRO A 159 17.18 -14.37 -10.61
CA PRO A 159 17.65 -13.95 -11.91
C PRO A 159 18.58 -15.02 -12.50
N SER A 160 18.03 -16.12 -13.02
CA SER A 160 18.72 -17.19 -13.76
C SER A 160 19.44 -18.24 -12.90
N VAL A 161 18.73 -19.30 -12.53
CA VAL A 161 19.33 -20.63 -12.35
C VAL A 161 19.04 -21.48 -13.59
N SER A 162 19.79 -21.23 -14.68
CA SER A 162 20.07 -22.28 -15.65
C SER A 162 21.08 -23.23 -15.02
N ILE A 163 20.60 -24.30 -14.36
CA ILE A 163 21.44 -25.49 -14.18
C ILE A 163 21.52 -26.15 -15.55
N THR A 164 22.57 -25.80 -16.30
CA THR A 164 23.08 -26.68 -17.35
C THR A 164 23.49 -27.97 -16.66
N ALA A 165 22.66 -29.00 -16.78
CA ALA A 165 23.07 -30.37 -16.50
C ALA A 165 23.83 -30.86 -17.74
N ASP A 166 25.15 -30.93 -17.60
CA ASP A 166 26.03 -31.73 -18.48
C ASP A 166 25.95 -33.20 -18.05
#